data_AF-A0A7K1NST3-F1
#
_entry.id   AF-A0A7K1NST3-F1
#
_cell.length_a   1.000
_cell.length_b   1.000
_cell.length_c   1.000
_cell.angle_alpha   90.00
_cell.angle_beta   90.00
_cell.angle_gamma   90.00
#
_symmetry.space_group_name_H-M   'P 1'
#
loop_
_entity.id
_entity.type
_entity.pdbx_description
1 polymer ?
#
loop_
_entity_poly.entity_id
_entity_poly.type
_entity_poly.pdbx_seq_one_letter_code
_entity_poly.pdbx_strand_id
1 'polypeptide(L)'
;MAGMYELFKDEEAGFRFRIIAPDRTVMAVSRSFPDKPSAVAGISDVREYAGMGHITDLCPMPPADAATGSASPPNYRTRPAADSPDTRHAPSLTRSRSTSIGAAA
;
A
#
# COMPACT_ATOMS: atom_id res chain seq x y z
N MET A 1 14.07 4.78 -10.92
CA MET A 1 14.03 4.97 -12.39
C MET A 1 12.57 5.14 -12.79
N ALA A 2 12.21 6.14 -13.60
CA ALA A 2 10.82 6.46 -13.94
C ALA A 2 10.41 5.86 -15.28
N GLY A 3 9.14 5.46 -15.42
CA GLY A 3 8.55 5.09 -16.70
C GLY A 3 8.40 6.29 -17.65
N MET A 4 8.20 6.02 -18.94
CA MET A 4 8.08 7.04 -19.99
C MET A 4 6.68 7.04 -20.59
N TYR A 5 6.19 8.23 -20.95
CA TYR A 5 4.96 8.37 -21.75
C TYR A 5 5.35 8.53 -23.22
N GLU A 6 4.78 7.69 -24.08
CA GLU A 6 4.95 7.80 -25.53
C GLU A 6 3.62 8.14 -26.18
N LEU A 7 3.59 9.20 -26.97
CA LEU A 7 2.43 9.64 -27.74
C LEU A 7 2.57 9.20 -29.20
N PHE A 8 1.55 8.54 -29.73
CA PHE A 8 1.54 8.04 -31.10
C PHE A 8 0.17 8.25 -31.77
N LYS A 9 0.15 8.22 -33.09
CA LYS A 9 -1.08 8.25 -33.88
C LYS A 9 -1.46 6.82 -34.23
N ASP A 10 -2.67 6.44 -33.87
CA ASP A 10 -3.30 5.18 -34.24
C ASP A 10 -4.06 5.40 -35.55
N GLU A 11 -3.80 4.55 -36.55
CA GLU A 11 -4.26 4.74 -37.94
C GLU A 11 -5.80 4.79 -38.05
N GLU A 12 -6.50 4.08 -37.17
CA GLU A 12 -7.97 4.03 -37.17
C GLU A 12 -8.62 4.86 -36.06
N ALA A 13 -7.85 5.29 -35.06
CA ALA A 13 -8.42 5.72 -33.79
C ALA A 13 -7.98 7.11 -33.30
N GLY A 14 -7.12 7.84 -34.03
CA GLY A 14 -6.67 9.18 -33.60
C GLY A 14 -5.42 9.14 -32.72
N PHE A 15 -5.28 10.05 -31.76
CA PHE A 15 -4.07 10.15 -30.93
C PHE A 15 -4.20 9.31 -29.66
N ARG A 16 -3.15 8.55 -29.31
CA ARG A 16 -3.08 7.74 -28.09
C ARG A 16 -1.73 7.94 -27.41
N PHE A 17 -1.66 7.61 -26.14
CA PHE A 17 -0.38 7.45 -25.45
C PHE A 17 -0.30 6.14 -24.69
N ARG A 18 0.92 5.69 -24.43
CA ARG A 18 1.21 4.53 -23.59
C ARG A 18 2.26 4.87 -22.55
N ILE A 19 2.21 4.15 -21.43
CA ILE A 19 3.19 4.22 -20.36
C ILE A 19 4.09 3.00 -20.48
N ILE A 20 5.40 3.22 -20.53
CA ILE A 20 6.40 2.17 -20.69
C ILE A 20 7.34 2.14 -19.49
N ALA A 21 7.58 0.95 -18.94
CA ALA A 21 8.57 0.70 -17.92
C ALA A 21 10.01 0.72 -18.49
N PRO A 22 11.06 0.84 -17.65
CA PRO A 22 12.45 0.88 -18.12
C PRO A 22 12.89 -0.32 -18.99
N ASP A 23 12.26 -1.47 -18.80
CA ASP A 23 12.46 -2.72 -19.54
C ASP A 23 11.71 -2.77 -20.89
N ARG A 24 11.06 -1.66 -21.29
CA ARG A 24 10.20 -1.53 -22.47
C ARG A 24 8.85 -2.23 -22.37
N THR A 25 8.45 -2.71 -21.20
CA THR A 25 7.12 -3.29 -21.00
C THR A 25 6.05 -2.20 -21.00
N VAL A 26 4.98 -2.40 -21.78
CA VAL A 26 3.82 -1.49 -21.80
C VAL A 26 2.97 -1.72 -20.55
N MET A 27 2.86 -0.72 -19.70
CA MET A 27 2.09 -0.79 -18.44
C MET A 27 0.63 -0.37 -18.61
N ALA A 28 0.38 0.64 -19.45
CA ALA A 28 -0.95 1.17 -19.70
C ALA A 28 -1.03 1.80 -21.09
N VAL A 29 -2.21 1.77 -21.69
CA VAL A 29 -2.52 2.45 -22.96
C VAL A 29 -3.76 3.30 -22.75
N SER A 30 -3.71 4.54 -23.23
CA SER A 30 -4.84 5.47 -23.12
C SER A 30 -5.96 5.11 -24.08
N ARG A 31 -7.15 5.68 -23.82
CA ARG A 31 -8.17 5.81 -24.86
C ARG A 31 -7.65 6.62 -26.05
N SER A 32 -8.41 6.58 -27.14
CA SER A 32 -8.26 7.49 -28.26
C SER A 32 -8.66 8.93 -27.93
N PHE A 33 -7.88 9.87 -28.44
CA PHE A 33 -8.15 11.30 -28.42
C PHE A 33 -8.27 11.83 -29.86
N PRO A 34 -9.12 12.86 -30.08
CA PRO A 34 -9.32 13.42 -31.41
C PRO A 34 -8.10 14.20 -31.93
N ASP A 35 -7.33 14.82 -31.03
CA ASP A 35 -6.20 15.67 -31.37
C ASP A 35 -5.03 15.52 -30.38
N LYS A 36 -3.84 15.96 -30.81
CA LYS A 36 -2.60 15.87 -30.04
C LYS A 36 -2.66 16.64 -28.70
N PRO A 37 -3.10 17.91 -28.63
CA PRO A 37 -3.20 18.62 -27.35
C PRO A 37 -4.17 17.95 -26.37
N SER A 38 -5.30 17.41 -26.83
CA SER A 38 -6.21 16.63 -25.98
C SER A 38 -5.53 15.41 -25.36
N ALA A 39 -4.68 14.71 -26.11
CA ALA A 39 -3.91 13.59 -25.57
C ALA A 39 -2.85 14.04 -24.56
N VAL A 40 -2.20 15.19 -24.78
CA VAL A 40 -1.24 15.77 -23.82
C VAL A 40 -1.95 16.19 -22.52
N ALA A 41 -3.14 16.79 -22.62
CA ALA A 41 -3.97 17.09 -21.45
C ALA A 41 -4.29 15.80 -20.67
N GLY A 42 -4.65 14.72 -21.38
CA GLY A 42 -4.85 13.41 -20.76
C GLY A 42 -3.62 12.86 -20.04
N ILE A 43 -2.40 13.13 -20.51
CA ILE A 43 -1.17 12.75 -19.79
C ILE A 43 -1.02 13.53 -18.49
N SER A 44 -1.33 14.83 -18.49
CA SER A 44 -1.32 15.65 -17.28
C SER A 44 -2.33 15.14 -16.25
N ASP A 45 -3.54 14.83 -16.69
CA ASP A 45 -4.60 14.26 -15.85
C ASP A 45 -4.17 12.92 -15.25
N VAL A 46 -3.57 12.02 -16.06
CA VAL A 46 -3.09 10.73 -15.56
C VAL A 46 -1.98 10.90 -14.52
N ARG A 47 -1.08 11.87 -14.69
CA ARG A 47 -0.03 12.13 -13.69
C ARG A 47 -0.62 12.57 -12.35
N GLU A 48 -1.64 13.43 -12.37
CA GLU A 48 -2.35 13.90 -11.19
C GLU A 48 -3.13 12.73 -10.53
N TYR A 49 -3.96 12.05 -11.32
CA TYR A 49 -4.88 11.02 -10.82
C TYR A 49 -4.17 9.73 -10.44
N ALA A 50 -3.17 9.27 -11.19
CA ALA A 50 -2.43 8.06 -10.84
C ALA A 50 -1.45 8.28 -9.68
N GLY A 51 -0.99 9.52 -9.47
CA GLY A 51 -0.16 9.86 -8.32
C GLY A 51 -0.90 9.76 -6.98
N MET A 52 -2.20 10.09 -6.96
CA MET A 52 -3.01 10.14 -5.74
C MET A 52 -4.19 9.15 -5.71
N GLY A 53 -4.41 8.40 -6.79
CA GLY A 53 -5.58 7.55 -6.96
C GLY A 53 -5.62 6.37 -5.98
N HIS A 54 -6.83 6.04 -5.52
CA HIS A 54 -7.06 4.86 -4.70
C HIS A 54 -7.27 3.60 -5.56
N ILE A 55 -6.90 2.45 -5.01
CA ILE A 55 -7.11 1.15 -5.64
C ILE A 55 -8.45 0.58 -5.17
N THR A 56 -9.31 0.23 -6.12
CA THR A 56 -10.57 -0.50 -5.87
C THR A 56 -10.51 -1.83 -6.62
N ASP A 57 -10.68 -2.93 -5.91
CA ASP A 57 -10.73 -4.26 -6.53
C ASP A 57 -12.12 -4.51 -7.13
N LEU A 58 -12.15 -4.79 -8.43
CA LEU A 58 -13.35 -5.13 -9.20
C LEU A 58 -13.26 -6.55 -9.79
N CYS A 59 -12.31 -7.36 -9.33
CA CYS A 59 -12.20 -8.74 -9.75
C CYS A 59 -13.50 -9.48 -9.39
N PRO A 60 -14.14 -10.17 -10.34
CA PRO A 60 -15.30 -10.98 -10.02
C PRO A 60 -14.87 -12.07 -9.03
N MET A 61 -15.69 -12.30 -8.00
CA MET A 61 -15.45 -13.40 -7.07
C MET A 61 -15.43 -14.71 -7.88
N PRO A 62 -14.37 -15.53 -7.78
CA PRO A 62 -14.35 -16.81 -8.47
C PRO A 62 -15.55 -17.64 -7.99
N PRO A 63 -16.19 -18.41 -8.89
CA PRO A 63 -17.33 -19.25 -8.51
C PRO A 63 -16.93 -20.18 -7.37
N ALA A 64 -17.82 -20.33 -6.38
CA ALA A 64 -17.57 -20.97 -5.09
C ALA A 64 -16.98 -22.40 -5.19
N ASP A 65 -17.17 -23.07 -6.32
CA ASP A 65 -16.68 -24.43 -6.57
C ASP A 65 -15.16 -24.50 -6.80
N ALA A 66 -14.49 -23.39 -7.13
CA ALA A 66 -13.04 -23.34 -7.31
C ALA A 66 -12.24 -23.34 -5.99
N ALA A 67 -12.91 -23.16 -4.84
CA ALA A 67 -12.28 -23.10 -3.52
C ALA A 67 -12.08 -24.48 -2.85
N THR A 68 -12.47 -25.59 -3.49
CA THR A 68 -12.37 -26.95 -2.90
C THR A 68 -10.98 -27.60 -3.10
N GLY A 69 -9.93 -26.77 -3.18
CA GLY A 69 -8.54 -27.23 -3.04
C GLY A 69 -8.11 -27.15 -1.59
N SER A 70 -8.19 -28.28 -0.88
CA SER A 70 -7.81 -28.46 0.53
C SER A 70 -6.54 -27.69 0.94
N ALA A 71 -6.70 -26.56 1.61
CA ALA A 71 -5.69 -25.99 2.48
C ALA A 71 -6.23 -26.09 3.90
N SER A 72 -5.85 -27.17 4.59
CA SER A 72 -6.04 -27.25 6.04
C SER A 72 -5.37 -26.03 6.69
N PRO A 73 -6.01 -25.35 7.65
CA PRO A 73 -5.37 -24.26 8.35
C PRO A 73 -4.07 -24.77 9.01
N PRO A 74 -2.97 -24.00 8.99
CA PRO A 74 -1.77 -24.41 9.70
C PRO A 74 -2.11 -24.54 11.18
N ASN A 75 -1.89 -25.73 11.73
CA ASN A 75 -2.04 -25.97 13.16
C ASN A 75 -1.01 -25.13 13.91
N TYR A 76 -1.36 -23.90 14.31
CA TYR A 76 -0.65 -23.17 15.36
C TYR A 76 -0.99 -23.88 16.68
N ARG A 77 -0.34 -25.03 16.89
CA ARG A 77 -0.32 -25.69 18.18
C ARG A 77 0.37 -24.73 19.12
N THR A 78 -0.45 -24.04 19.92
CA THR A 78 -0.06 -23.19 21.04
C THR A 78 1.04 -23.89 21.82
N ARG A 79 2.25 -23.34 21.77
CA ARG A 79 3.32 -23.73 22.69
C ARG A 79 2.78 -23.42 24.10
N PRO A 80 2.70 -24.38 25.02
CA PRO A 80 2.30 -24.06 26.38
C PRO A 80 3.34 -23.09 26.95
N ALA A 81 2.85 -21.95 27.44
CA ALA A 81 3.63 -21.03 28.25
C ALA A 81 3.99 -21.76 29.56
N ALA A 82 5.13 -22.45 29.56
CA ALA A 82 5.79 -22.88 30.77
C ALA A 82 6.85 -21.82 31.14
N ASP A 83 6.84 -21.48 32.43
CA ASP A 83 7.75 -20.61 33.18
C ASP A 83 7.38 -19.12 33.28
N SER A 84 6.29 -18.87 34.01
CA SER A 84 6.24 -17.71 34.91
C SER A 84 6.81 -18.14 36.27
N PRO A 85 7.97 -17.63 36.73
CA PRO A 85 8.30 -17.74 38.14
C PRO A 85 7.50 -16.70 38.93
N ASP A 86 6.59 -17.22 39.76
CA ASP A 86 6.00 -16.53 40.90
C ASP A 86 7.15 -16.08 41.82
N THR A 87 7.29 -14.79 42.07
CA THR A 87 7.98 -14.32 43.26
C THR A 87 7.24 -13.14 43.84
N ARG A 88 6.11 -13.45 44.47
CA ARG A 88 5.58 -12.64 45.56
C ARG A 88 6.60 -12.56 46.69
N HIS A 89 7.24 -11.41 46.83
CA HIS A 89 7.60 -10.89 48.15
C HIS A 89 7.63 -9.36 48.15
N ALA A 90 6.53 -8.76 48.59
CA ALA A 90 6.60 -7.50 49.32
C ALA A 90 7.00 -7.82 50.78
N PRO A 91 7.69 -6.92 51.49
CA PRO A 91 6.94 -5.86 52.15
C PRO A 91 7.52 -4.45 52.02
N SER A 92 6.60 -3.51 52.19
CA SER A 92 6.71 -2.07 52.38
C SER A 92 7.81 -1.61 53.34
N LEU A 93 8.59 -0.58 52.97
CA LEU A 93 9.04 0.45 53.91
C LEU A 93 9.29 1.81 53.20
N THR A 94 8.51 2.79 53.66
CA THR A 94 8.91 4.19 53.93
C THR A 94 9.16 5.14 52.75
N ARG A 95 8.11 5.92 52.49
CA ARG A 95 8.09 7.24 51.87
C ARG A 95 9.13 8.18 52.51
N SER A 96 10.18 8.54 51.78
CA SER A 96 11.01 9.69 52.12
C SER A 96 10.49 10.93 51.39
N ARG A 97 9.93 11.87 52.15
CA ARG A 97 9.68 13.25 51.71
C ARG A 97 11.03 13.96 51.65
N SER A 98 11.50 14.32 50.47
CA SER A 98 12.57 15.32 50.33
C SER A 98 11.92 16.69 50.15
N THR A 99 11.97 17.50 51.20
CA THR A 99 11.66 18.93 51.19
C THR A 99 12.99 19.68 51.30
N SER A 100 13.25 20.57 50.35
CA SER A 100 14.20 21.69 50.42
C SER A 100 13.80 22.61 49.27
N ILE A 101 13.10 23.75 49.41
CA ILE A 101 13.31 24.97 50.21
C ILE A 101 14.73 25.54 50.10
N GLY A 102 14.83 26.72 49.47
CA GLY A 102 15.95 27.69 49.54
C GLY A 102 16.53 28.00 48.14
N ALA A 103 16.16 29.11 47.45
CA ALA A 103 16.68 30.50 47.62
C ALA A 103 18.13 30.64 47.10
N ALA A 104 18.59 31.66 46.37
CA ALA A 104 18.13 33.01 46.09
C ALA A 104 18.92 33.58 44.88
N ALA A 105 18.40 34.69 44.33
CA ALA A 105 19.05 35.82 43.65
C ALA A 105 20.13 35.57 42.58
#